data_AF-A0A067CQA0-F1
#
_entry.id   AF-A0A067CQA0-F1
#
_cell.length_a   1.000
_cell.length_b   1.000
_cell.length_c   1.000
_cell.angle_alpha   90.00
_cell.angle_beta   90.00
_cell.angle_gamma   90.00
#
_symmetry.space_group_name_H-M   'P 1'
#
loop_
_entity.id
_entity.type
_entity.pdbx_description
1 polymer ?
#
loop_
_entity_poly.entity_id
_entity_poly.type
_entity_poly.pdbx_seq_one_letter_code
_entity_poly.pdbx_strand_id
1 'polypeptide(L)'
;MAKPSRRHSRRKAAAVENAKQQSEPAKASPPADDAAHYLYLYAAMVAVAVTCARIDIVALAVPSRYVASWWRFLFVIIVCINVRNHATLGHRPWQLRWAAYVLCNFAGMTVTQTIRGETLGYLRSLTPWQDVASAGLLVEALVVWKPAAQATSLMALRGLCGFPVAVWKCWSVRQHIHYAYTASVSWAKVAPMVTSDMYASGIALACIAHAVSTRSLLPTRPAQLQWPIEIAATVAATIMIVHVWHSDDLLLGSLGYTAMLLFNIHKFCGAPLTYLILARARKVV
;
A
#
# COMPACT_ATOMS: atom_id res chain seq x y z
N MET A 1 15.49 -59.85 28.98
CA MET A 1 15.30 -58.76 27.99
C MET A 1 13.84 -58.32 28.01
N ALA A 2 13.54 -57.15 28.59
CA ALA A 2 12.18 -56.64 28.73
C ALA A 2 11.76 -55.86 27.48
N LYS A 3 10.61 -56.21 26.88
CA LYS A 3 10.04 -55.49 25.73
C LYS A 3 9.57 -54.09 26.17
N PRO A 4 9.92 -53.01 25.45
CA PRO A 4 9.46 -51.67 25.80
C PRO A 4 7.95 -51.53 25.61
N SER A 5 7.30 -50.90 26.59
CA SER A 5 5.85 -50.76 26.65
C SER A 5 5.32 -49.78 25.59
N ARG A 6 4.44 -50.27 24.71
CA ARG A 6 3.76 -49.49 23.65
C ARG A 6 2.82 -48.39 24.18
N ARG A 7 2.62 -48.27 25.49
CA ARG A 7 1.62 -47.37 26.09
C ARG A 7 2.07 -45.91 26.11
N HIS A 8 3.38 -45.64 26.16
CA HIS A 8 3.90 -44.27 26.21
C HIS A 8 3.93 -43.56 24.83
N SER A 9 3.96 -44.33 23.74
CA SER A 9 3.94 -43.81 22.36
C SER A 9 2.55 -43.26 21.97
N ARG A 10 1.45 -43.92 22.38
CA ARG A 10 0.08 -43.45 22.09
C ARG A 10 -0.26 -42.12 22.77
N ARG A 11 0.25 -41.86 23.97
CA ARG A 11 0.00 -40.59 24.69
C ARG A 11 0.74 -39.41 24.05
N LYS A 12 1.93 -39.63 23.48
CA LYS A 12 2.64 -38.63 22.67
C LYS A 12 2.00 -38.43 21.30
N ALA A 13 1.50 -39.47 20.64
CA ALA A 13 0.77 -39.34 19.39
C ALA A 13 -0.53 -38.55 19.56
N ALA A 14 -1.31 -38.82 20.60
CA ALA A 14 -2.53 -38.07 20.91
C ALA A 14 -2.26 -36.61 21.33
N ALA A 15 -1.15 -36.34 22.03
CA ALA A 15 -0.73 -34.97 22.35
C ALA A 15 -0.27 -34.19 21.11
N VAL A 16 0.35 -34.85 20.13
CA VAL A 16 0.76 -34.25 18.85
C VAL A 16 -0.43 -34.07 17.89
N GLU A 17 -1.43 -34.96 17.94
CA GLU A 17 -2.71 -34.77 17.23
C GLU A 17 -3.54 -33.62 17.82
N ASN A 18 -3.61 -33.50 19.14
CA ASN A 18 -4.28 -32.37 19.81
C ASN A 18 -3.52 -31.04 19.63
N ALA A 19 -2.19 -31.07 19.43
CA ALA A 19 -1.43 -29.86 19.08
C ALA A 19 -1.63 -29.43 17.61
N LYS A 20 -2.00 -30.35 16.71
CA LYS A 20 -2.43 -30.02 15.33
C LYS A 20 -3.86 -29.48 15.27
N GLN A 21 -4.64 -29.65 16.34
CA GLN A 21 -5.91 -28.97 16.56
C GLN A 21 -5.73 -27.65 17.36
N GLN A 22 -4.57 -27.00 17.27
CA GLN A 22 -4.51 -25.56 17.51
C GLN A 22 -5.33 -24.88 16.42
N SER A 23 -6.61 -24.69 16.74
CA SER A 23 -7.54 -23.69 16.23
C SER A 23 -7.01 -22.99 14.99
N GLU A 24 -7.54 -23.37 13.82
CA GLU A 24 -7.60 -22.45 12.71
C GLU A 24 -8.02 -21.09 13.28
N PRO A 25 -7.35 -19.97 12.93
CA PRO A 25 -7.82 -18.66 13.36
C PRO A 25 -9.29 -18.62 12.95
N ALA A 26 -10.17 -18.49 13.95
CA ALA A 26 -11.60 -18.50 13.73
C ALA A 26 -11.84 -17.63 12.50
N LYS A 27 -12.42 -18.22 11.45
CA LYS A 27 -12.93 -17.46 10.32
C LYS A 27 -13.98 -16.54 10.93
N ALA A 28 -13.53 -15.40 11.43
CA ALA A 28 -14.36 -14.25 11.65
C ALA A 28 -14.92 -13.98 10.26
N SER A 29 -16.16 -14.41 10.04
CA SER A 29 -16.98 -13.85 8.99
C SER A 29 -16.76 -12.33 9.07
N PRO A 30 -16.39 -11.67 7.95
CA PRO A 30 -16.35 -10.22 7.97
C PRO A 30 -17.68 -9.74 8.55
N PRO A 31 -17.66 -8.79 9.50
CA PRO A 31 -18.91 -8.24 10.05
C PRO A 31 -19.79 -7.86 8.86
N ALA A 32 -21.08 -8.18 8.93
CA ALA A 32 -22.03 -7.85 7.87
C ALA A 32 -21.76 -6.41 7.41
N ASP A 33 -21.42 -6.25 6.13
CA ASP A 33 -21.12 -4.94 5.54
C ASP A 33 -22.39 -4.09 5.65
N ASP A 34 -22.48 -3.26 6.70
CA ASP A 34 -23.42 -2.16 6.68
C ASP A 34 -22.96 -1.19 5.59
N ALA A 35 -23.46 -1.38 4.38
CA ALA A 35 -23.20 -0.51 3.23
C ALA A 35 -23.39 0.98 3.57
N ALA A 36 -24.25 1.29 4.54
CA ALA A 36 -24.45 2.62 5.11
C ALA A 36 -23.18 3.22 5.74
N HIS A 37 -22.41 2.45 6.53
CA HIS A 37 -21.18 2.93 7.17
C HIS A 37 -20.10 3.29 6.14
N TYR A 38 -20.01 2.51 5.06
CA TYR A 38 -19.11 2.82 3.95
C TYR A 38 -19.57 4.06 3.20
N LEU A 39 -20.88 4.26 2.99
CA LEU A 39 -21.41 5.44 2.32
C LEU A 39 -21.02 6.74 3.04
N TYR A 40 -21.17 6.80 4.37
CA TYR A 40 -20.77 7.98 5.16
C TYR A 40 -19.26 8.24 5.07
N LEU A 41 -18.46 7.17 5.10
CA LEU A 41 -17.01 7.28 4.94
C LEU A 41 -16.64 7.87 3.56
N TYR A 42 -17.26 7.36 2.49
CA TYR A 42 -17.05 7.87 1.15
C TYR A 42 -17.50 9.33 1.01
N ALA A 43 -18.67 9.69 1.55
CA ALA A 43 -19.15 11.06 1.55
C ALA A 43 -18.18 12.02 2.27
N ALA A 44 -17.62 11.61 3.41
CA ALA A 44 -16.62 12.39 4.13
C ALA A 44 -15.31 12.55 3.31
N MET A 45 -14.83 11.48 2.67
CA MET A 45 -13.66 11.56 1.80
C MET A 45 -13.89 12.52 0.62
N VAL A 46 -15.06 12.47 -0.01
CA VAL A 46 -15.46 13.38 -1.09
C VAL A 46 -15.46 14.82 -0.59
N ALA A 47 -16.11 15.10 0.54
CA ALA A 47 -16.15 16.44 1.12
C ALA A 47 -14.75 17.00 1.42
N VAL A 48 -13.87 16.18 2.01
CA VAL A 48 -12.47 16.56 2.27
C VAL A 48 -11.72 16.82 0.97
N ALA A 49 -11.84 15.94 -0.03
CA ALA A 49 -11.16 16.10 -1.31
C ALA A 49 -11.59 17.39 -2.04
N VAL A 50 -12.90 17.65 -2.11
CA VAL A 50 -13.46 18.86 -2.73
C VAL A 50 -12.97 20.12 -1.99
N THR A 51 -13.01 20.11 -0.66
CA THR A 51 -12.57 21.27 0.15
C THR A 51 -11.08 21.54 -0.05
N CYS A 52 -10.27 20.49 0.02
CA CYS A 52 -8.82 20.57 -0.19
C CYS A 52 -8.47 21.01 -1.62
N ALA A 53 -9.27 20.64 -2.61
CA ALA A 53 -9.11 21.08 -3.98
C ALA A 53 -9.41 22.56 -4.20
N ARG A 54 -10.45 23.07 -3.55
CA ARG A 54 -10.80 24.50 -3.64
C ARG A 54 -9.69 25.43 -3.16
N ILE A 55 -8.83 24.97 -2.24
CA ILE A 55 -7.72 25.76 -1.69
C ILE A 55 -6.34 25.39 -2.27
N ASP A 56 -6.29 24.53 -3.31
CA ASP A 56 -5.05 23.92 -3.83
C ASP A 56 -4.11 23.45 -2.70
N ILE A 57 -4.60 22.49 -1.89
CA ILE A 57 -3.83 21.95 -0.76
C ILE A 57 -2.45 21.44 -1.18
N VAL A 58 -2.29 20.99 -2.44
CA VAL A 58 -1.01 20.53 -2.97
C VAL A 58 0.01 21.67 -3.02
N ALA A 59 -0.37 22.83 -3.55
CA ALA A 59 0.50 24.00 -3.58
C ALA A 59 0.84 24.50 -2.17
N LEU A 60 -0.14 24.50 -1.27
CA LEU A 60 0.04 24.96 0.11
C LEU A 60 0.92 24.01 0.94
N ALA A 61 0.71 22.71 0.81
CA ALA A 61 1.30 21.71 1.69
C ALA A 61 2.58 21.07 1.12
N VAL A 62 2.85 21.20 -0.18
CA VAL A 62 4.13 20.79 -0.81
C VAL A 62 4.84 22.01 -1.42
N PRO A 63 5.20 23.02 -0.61
CA PRO A 63 5.82 24.24 -1.13
C PRO A 63 7.27 24.01 -1.57
N SER A 64 7.92 22.93 -1.13
CA SER A 64 9.33 22.69 -1.37
C SER A 64 9.68 21.21 -1.54
N ARG A 65 10.85 20.96 -2.15
CA ARG A 65 11.42 19.61 -2.28
C ARG A 65 11.72 18.96 -0.93
N TYR A 66 12.01 19.77 0.10
CA TYR A 66 12.25 19.27 1.46
C TYR A 66 10.98 18.67 2.08
N VAL A 67 9.83 19.32 1.91
CA VAL A 67 8.56 18.76 2.40
C VAL A 67 8.20 17.50 1.60
N ALA A 68 8.41 17.52 0.28
CA ALA A 68 8.22 16.35 -0.56
C ALA A 68 9.10 15.15 -0.14
N SER A 69 10.34 15.37 0.32
CA SER A 69 11.19 14.28 0.83
C SER A 69 10.66 13.67 2.13
N TRP A 70 10.12 14.48 3.04
CA TRP A 70 9.47 13.95 4.26
C TRP A 70 8.25 13.10 3.92
N TRP A 71 7.41 13.57 3.00
CA TRP A 71 6.21 12.83 2.62
C TRP A 71 6.52 11.56 1.84
N ARG A 72 7.60 11.58 1.05
CA ARG A 72 8.18 10.38 0.46
C ARG A 72 8.61 9.38 1.55
N PHE A 73 9.27 9.82 2.62
CA PHE A 73 9.62 8.94 3.73
C PHE A 73 8.37 8.34 4.41
N LEU A 74 7.30 9.12 4.60
CA LEU A 74 6.02 8.59 5.08
C LEU A 74 5.43 7.52 4.15
N PHE A 75 5.56 7.68 2.83
CA PHE A 75 5.17 6.63 1.87
C PHE A 75 6.02 5.36 2.05
N VAL A 76 7.32 5.49 2.32
CA VAL A 76 8.20 4.35 2.61
C VAL A 76 7.70 3.56 3.82
N ILE A 77 7.28 4.26 4.90
CA ILE A 77 6.65 3.65 6.07
C ILE A 77 5.39 2.88 5.67
N ILE A 78 4.49 3.47 4.87
CA ILE A 78 3.27 2.81 4.39
C ILE A 78 3.58 1.51 3.64
N VAL A 79 4.60 1.50 2.77
CA VAL A 79 5.00 0.31 2.03
C VAL A 79 5.56 -0.77 2.96
N CYS A 80 6.38 -0.41 3.94
CA CYS A 80 6.86 -1.34 4.96
C CYS A 80 5.71 -1.93 5.80
N ILE A 81 4.72 -1.12 6.16
CA ILE A 81 3.49 -1.59 6.84
C ILE A 81 2.74 -2.59 5.96
N ASN A 82 2.58 -2.31 4.66
CA ASN A 82 1.91 -3.23 3.72
C ASN A 82 2.58 -4.59 3.67
N VAL A 83 3.91 -4.62 3.51
CA VAL A 83 4.68 -5.87 3.49
C VAL A 83 4.54 -6.61 4.84
N ARG A 84 4.60 -5.90 5.98
CA ARG A 84 4.51 -6.51 7.31
C ARG A 84 3.12 -7.07 7.64
N ASN A 85 2.07 -6.40 7.16
CA ASN A 85 0.68 -6.86 7.33
C ASN A 85 0.24 -7.86 6.26
N HIS A 86 1.04 -8.09 5.22
CA HIS A 86 0.68 -9.02 4.15
C HIS A 86 0.63 -10.46 4.68
N ALA A 87 -0.46 -11.19 4.44
CA ALA A 87 -0.68 -12.52 5.00
C ALA A 87 0.46 -13.52 4.71
N THR A 88 1.05 -13.46 3.53
CA THR A 88 2.09 -14.41 3.10
C THR A 88 3.52 -14.00 3.46
N LEU A 89 3.76 -12.71 3.74
CA LEU A 89 5.09 -12.15 3.99
C LEU A 89 5.28 -11.74 5.46
N GLY A 90 4.21 -11.38 6.15
CA GLY A 90 4.26 -10.87 7.52
C GLY A 90 5.00 -11.81 8.47
N HIS A 91 4.78 -13.11 8.40
CA HIS A 91 5.39 -14.10 9.29
C HIS A 91 6.75 -14.65 8.80
N ARG A 92 7.26 -14.16 7.67
CA ARG A 92 8.51 -14.68 7.08
C ARG A 92 9.76 -14.21 7.86
N PRO A 93 10.93 -14.81 7.63
CA PRO A 93 12.17 -14.31 8.22
C PRO A 93 12.42 -12.85 7.87
N TRP A 94 13.05 -12.11 8.77
CA TRP A 94 13.37 -10.69 8.60
C TRP A 94 14.08 -10.41 7.27
N GLN A 95 15.00 -11.28 6.84
CA GLN A 95 15.76 -11.11 5.60
C GLN A 95 14.85 -11.07 4.35
N LEU A 96 13.81 -11.92 4.32
CA LEU A 96 12.86 -11.94 3.21
C LEU A 96 11.95 -10.71 3.24
N ARG A 97 11.53 -10.28 4.43
CA ARG A 97 10.76 -9.04 4.58
C ARG A 97 11.58 -7.82 4.20
N TRP A 98 12.86 -7.78 4.56
CA TRP A 98 13.81 -6.75 4.18
C TRP A 98 13.94 -6.64 2.65
N ALA A 99 14.14 -7.78 1.97
CA ALA A 99 14.17 -7.81 0.50
C ALA A 99 12.85 -7.27 -0.10
N ALA A 100 11.71 -7.65 0.47
CA ALA A 100 10.41 -7.13 0.04
C ALA A 100 10.24 -5.62 0.32
N TYR A 101 10.71 -5.11 1.47
CA TYR A 101 10.72 -3.67 1.77
C TYR A 101 11.51 -2.90 0.72
N VAL A 102 12.69 -3.38 0.34
CA VAL A 102 13.55 -2.75 -0.68
C VAL A 102 12.87 -2.78 -2.05
N LEU A 103 12.46 -3.96 -2.52
CA LEU A 103 11.86 -4.13 -3.85
C LEU A 103 10.57 -3.31 -4.01
N CYS A 104 9.67 -3.37 -3.03
CA CYS A 104 8.41 -2.62 -3.09
C CYS A 104 8.62 -1.11 -3.04
N ASN A 105 9.60 -0.61 -2.28
CA ASN A 105 9.87 0.84 -2.20
C ASN A 105 10.59 1.39 -3.43
N PHE A 106 11.47 0.60 -4.06
CA PHE A 106 12.22 1.04 -5.23
C PHE A 106 11.49 0.80 -6.55
N ALA A 107 10.40 0.01 -6.57
CA ALA A 107 9.66 -0.34 -7.79
C ALA A 107 9.26 0.88 -8.64
N GLY A 108 8.64 1.90 -8.04
CA GLY A 108 8.21 3.09 -8.78
C GLY A 108 9.37 3.92 -9.33
N MET A 109 10.42 4.09 -8.52
CA MET A 109 11.66 4.77 -8.92
C MET A 109 12.34 4.05 -10.10
N THR A 110 12.44 2.72 -10.04
CA THR A 110 13.03 1.90 -11.11
C THR A 110 12.31 2.13 -12.44
N VAL A 111 10.99 2.05 -12.46
CA VAL A 111 10.22 2.20 -13.70
C VAL A 111 10.29 3.64 -14.22
N THR A 112 10.02 4.63 -13.37
CA THR A 112 10.00 6.04 -13.76
C THR A 112 11.35 6.50 -14.31
N GLN A 113 12.44 6.19 -13.63
CA GLN A 113 13.77 6.66 -14.04
C GLN A 113 14.29 5.94 -15.27
N THR A 114 13.97 4.66 -15.43
CA THR A 114 14.28 3.92 -16.66
C THR A 114 13.58 4.53 -17.87
N ILE A 115 12.29 4.88 -17.75
CA ILE A 115 11.54 5.53 -18.84
C ILE A 115 12.13 6.91 -19.17
N ARG A 116 12.63 7.63 -18.16
CA ARG A 116 13.29 8.93 -18.34
C ARG A 116 14.74 8.84 -18.82
N GLY A 117 15.32 7.64 -18.94
CA GLY A 117 16.75 7.48 -19.24
C GLY A 117 17.68 7.99 -18.13
N GLU A 118 17.17 8.14 -16.91
CA GLU A 118 17.95 8.54 -15.74
C GLU A 118 18.59 7.32 -15.08
N THR A 119 19.81 7.45 -14.54
CA THR A 119 20.32 6.42 -13.63
C THR A 119 19.49 6.38 -12.36
N LEU A 120 19.30 5.18 -11.86
CA LEU A 120 18.52 4.87 -10.67
C LEU A 120 19.02 5.65 -9.45
N GLY A 121 18.13 6.40 -8.80
CA GLY A 121 18.46 7.30 -7.70
C GLY A 121 19.04 6.56 -6.49
N TYR A 122 18.57 5.34 -6.23
CA TYR A 122 19.13 4.46 -5.21
C TYR A 122 20.52 3.91 -5.55
N LEU A 123 20.98 3.98 -6.82
CA LEU A 123 22.37 3.67 -7.16
C LEU A 123 23.29 4.88 -6.99
N ARG A 124 22.74 6.10 -7.04
CA ARG A 124 23.50 7.35 -6.94
C ARG A 124 23.62 7.89 -5.51
N SER A 125 22.70 7.52 -4.61
CA SER A 125 22.64 8.05 -3.25
C SER A 125 22.27 6.98 -2.24
N LEU A 126 22.82 7.11 -1.03
CA LEU A 126 22.51 6.25 0.12
C LEU A 126 21.17 6.62 0.78
N THR A 127 20.67 7.84 0.60
CA THR A 127 19.46 8.33 1.30
C THR A 127 18.24 7.42 1.10
N PRO A 128 17.90 6.95 -0.13
CA PRO A 128 16.77 6.02 -0.31
C PRO A 128 16.94 4.71 0.45
N TRP A 129 18.16 4.24 0.65
CA TRP A 129 18.45 3.04 1.44
C TRP A 129 18.26 3.29 2.94
N GLN A 130 18.72 4.45 3.43
CA GLN A 130 18.52 4.88 4.81
C GLN A 130 17.03 5.06 5.13
N ASP A 131 16.25 5.59 4.20
CA ASP A 131 14.79 5.73 4.34
C ASP A 131 14.14 4.35 4.53
N VAL A 132 14.46 3.39 3.65
CA VAL A 132 13.91 2.03 3.74
C VAL A 132 14.37 1.32 5.02
N ALA A 133 15.63 1.51 5.42
CA ALA A 133 16.18 0.95 6.66
C ALA A 133 15.46 1.49 7.89
N SER A 134 15.37 2.81 8.00
CA SER A 134 14.75 3.49 9.14
C SER A 134 13.26 3.17 9.25
N ALA A 135 12.54 3.18 8.13
CA ALA A 135 11.13 2.82 8.08
C ALA A 135 10.89 1.34 8.41
N GLY A 136 11.71 0.44 7.86
CA GLY A 136 11.65 -1.00 8.14
C GLY A 136 11.90 -1.30 9.62
N LEU A 137 12.94 -0.69 10.20
CA LEU A 137 13.26 -0.83 11.63
C LEU A 137 12.14 -0.26 12.51
N LEU A 138 11.60 0.92 12.17
CA LEU A 138 10.48 1.52 12.90
C LEU A 138 9.27 0.58 12.92
N VAL A 139 8.89 0.02 11.77
CA VAL A 139 7.75 -0.90 11.64
C VAL A 139 8.00 -2.17 12.44
N GLU A 140 9.19 -2.78 12.34
CA GLU A 140 9.51 -3.99 13.10
C GLU A 140 9.58 -3.73 14.61
N ALA A 141 10.19 -2.63 15.04
CA ALA A 141 10.24 -2.23 16.44
C ALA A 141 8.84 -2.04 17.02
N LEU A 142 7.93 -1.42 16.26
CA LEU A 142 6.53 -1.27 16.66
C LEU A 142 5.84 -2.62 16.88
N VAL A 143 6.08 -3.60 15.98
CA VAL A 143 5.52 -4.95 16.11
C VAL A 143 6.11 -5.69 17.32
N VAL A 144 7.42 -5.59 17.53
CA VAL A 144 8.10 -6.26 18.65
C VAL A 144 7.72 -5.66 20.00
N TRP A 145 7.54 -4.33 20.06
CA TRP A 145 7.24 -3.63 21.31
C TRP A 145 5.87 -3.98 21.88
N LYS A 146 4.84 -4.09 21.03
CA LYS A 146 3.48 -4.47 21.45
C LYS A 146 2.85 -5.48 20.49
N PRO A 147 3.23 -6.77 20.57
CA PRO A 147 2.72 -7.79 19.66
C PRO A 147 1.19 -7.92 19.68
N ALA A 148 0.59 -7.86 20.88
CA ALA A 148 -0.86 -7.93 21.06
C ALA A 148 -1.63 -6.77 20.42
N ALA A 149 -0.98 -5.61 20.21
CA ALA A 149 -1.56 -4.42 19.60
C ALA A 149 -0.99 -4.13 18.22
N GLN A 150 -0.34 -5.11 17.57
CA GLN A 150 0.33 -4.93 16.28
C GLN A 150 -0.61 -4.32 15.23
N ALA A 151 -1.77 -4.93 15.01
CA ALA A 151 -2.71 -4.48 13.98
C ALA A 151 -3.17 -3.03 14.22
N THR A 152 -3.52 -2.70 15.46
CA THR A 152 -3.93 -1.34 15.85
C THR A 152 -2.80 -0.33 15.66
N SER A 153 -1.59 -0.67 16.12
CA SER A 153 -0.44 0.23 16.08
C SER A 153 -0.01 0.51 14.63
N LEU A 154 0.01 -0.52 13.78
CA LEU A 154 0.34 -0.38 12.36
C LEU A 154 -0.75 0.39 11.59
N MET A 155 -2.03 0.20 11.92
CA MET A 155 -3.11 0.99 11.31
C MET A 155 -3.09 2.45 11.75
N ALA A 156 -2.77 2.72 13.02
CA ALA A 156 -2.59 4.08 13.52
C ALA A 156 -1.41 4.78 12.81
N LEU A 157 -0.26 4.11 12.72
CA LEU A 157 0.92 4.64 12.01
C LEU A 157 0.61 4.89 10.53
N ARG A 158 -0.10 3.95 9.88
CA ARG A 158 -0.58 4.14 8.50
C ARG A 158 -1.51 5.34 8.38
N GLY A 159 -2.43 5.52 9.33
CA GLY A 159 -3.34 6.67 9.37
C GLY A 159 -2.61 8.01 9.45
N LEU A 160 -1.57 8.10 10.28
CA LEU A 160 -0.72 9.29 10.39
C LEU A 160 0.03 9.61 9.09
N CYS A 161 0.45 8.58 8.35
CA CYS A 161 1.14 8.74 7.07
C CYS A 161 0.19 9.01 5.89
N GLY A 162 -1.06 8.53 5.97
CA GLY A 162 -1.95 8.37 4.83
C GLY A 162 -2.29 9.68 4.12
N PHE A 163 -2.71 10.70 4.87
CA PHE A 163 -3.14 11.97 4.27
C PHE A 163 -1.99 12.78 3.66
N PRO A 164 -0.83 12.99 4.35
CA PRO A 164 0.33 13.62 3.72
C PRO A 164 0.77 12.90 2.43
N VAL A 165 0.79 11.57 2.43
CA VAL A 165 1.15 10.78 1.25
C VAL A 165 0.11 10.92 0.13
N ALA A 166 -1.17 11.02 0.46
CA ALA A 166 -2.21 11.24 -0.54
C ALA A 166 -2.03 12.58 -1.28
N VAL A 167 -1.73 13.65 -0.53
CA VAL A 167 -1.44 14.97 -1.11
C VAL A 167 -0.13 14.93 -1.91
N TRP A 168 0.91 14.29 -1.39
CA TRP A 168 2.19 14.11 -2.08
C TRP A 168 2.04 13.40 -3.43
N LYS A 169 1.24 12.32 -3.48
CA LYS A 169 1.01 11.57 -4.72
C LYS A 169 0.23 12.38 -5.74
N CYS A 170 -0.70 13.22 -5.28
CA CYS A 170 -1.35 14.20 -6.16
C CYS A 170 -0.33 15.19 -6.74
N TRP A 171 0.58 15.74 -5.92
CA TRP A 171 1.68 16.59 -6.38
C TRP A 171 2.59 15.88 -7.40
N SER A 172 2.98 14.64 -7.12
CA SER A 172 3.82 13.83 -8.01
C SER A 172 3.17 13.59 -9.37
N VAL A 173 1.88 13.26 -9.40
CA VAL A 173 1.12 13.11 -10.66
C VAL A 173 1.05 14.45 -11.42
N ARG A 174 0.83 15.58 -10.73
CA ARG A 174 0.88 16.91 -11.34
C ARG A 174 2.24 17.17 -12.02
N GLN A 175 3.34 16.75 -11.40
CA GLN A 175 4.68 16.87 -12.00
C GLN A 175 4.84 15.98 -13.25
N HIS A 176 4.26 14.78 -13.27
CA HIS A 176 4.26 13.92 -14.46
C HIS A 176 3.45 14.50 -15.61
N ILE A 177 2.27 15.06 -15.31
CA ILE A 177 1.44 15.79 -16.28
C ILE A 177 2.21 16.98 -16.84
N HIS A 178 2.79 17.82 -15.97
CA HIS A 178 3.57 18.99 -16.38
C HIS A 178 4.79 18.61 -17.23
N TYR A 179 5.50 17.55 -16.87
CA TYR A 179 6.62 17.04 -17.67
C TYR A 179 6.19 16.67 -19.09
N ALA A 180 4.99 16.10 -19.26
CA ALA A 180 4.43 15.80 -20.57
C ALA A 180 4.25 17.05 -21.44
N TYR A 181 3.71 18.12 -20.84
CA TYR A 181 3.54 19.42 -21.50
C TYR A 181 4.88 20.04 -21.89
N THR A 182 5.82 20.15 -20.94
CA THR A 182 7.06 20.92 -21.16
C THR A 182 8.08 20.20 -22.04
N ALA A 183 8.09 18.87 -22.05
CA ALA A 183 9.06 18.08 -22.80
C ALA A 183 8.46 17.42 -24.06
N SER A 184 7.22 17.76 -24.44
CA SER A 184 6.48 17.17 -25.56
C SER A 184 6.52 15.63 -25.56
N VAL A 185 6.45 15.04 -24.37
CA VAL A 185 6.61 13.59 -24.20
C VAL A 185 5.28 12.90 -24.48
N SER A 186 5.30 11.89 -25.35
CA SER A 186 4.10 11.15 -25.71
C SER A 186 3.41 10.52 -24.50
N TRP A 187 2.08 10.46 -24.54
CA TRP A 187 1.25 9.82 -23.50
C TRP A 187 1.61 8.35 -23.27
N ALA A 188 2.14 7.67 -24.30
CA ALA A 188 2.69 6.32 -24.20
C ALA A 188 3.84 6.20 -23.19
N LYS A 189 4.59 7.28 -22.91
CA LYS A 189 5.62 7.30 -21.87
C LYS A 189 5.09 7.76 -20.51
N VAL A 190 4.09 8.64 -20.49
CA VAL A 190 3.58 9.23 -19.25
C VAL A 190 2.63 8.29 -18.51
N ALA A 191 1.75 7.58 -19.22
CA ALA A 191 0.83 6.64 -18.57
C ALA A 191 1.58 5.55 -17.77
N PRO A 192 2.67 4.93 -18.26
CA PRO A 192 3.48 4.02 -17.45
C PRO A 192 4.18 4.70 -16.27
N MET A 193 4.64 5.95 -16.40
CA MET A 193 5.22 6.70 -15.28
C MET A 193 4.19 6.94 -14.17
N VAL A 194 3.01 7.45 -14.50
CA VAL A 194 1.92 7.67 -13.54
C VAL A 194 1.48 6.35 -12.90
N THR A 195 1.32 5.30 -13.72
CA THR A 195 1.00 3.95 -13.24
C THR A 195 2.05 3.47 -12.24
N SER A 196 3.33 3.68 -12.52
CA SER A 196 4.41 3.24 -11.65
C SER A 196 4.47 4.04 -10.34
N ASP A 197 4.30 5.36 -10.41
CA ASP A 197 4.30 6.21 -9.22
C ASP A 197 3.15 5.83 -8.29
N MET A 198 2.01 5.45 -8.87
CA MET A 198 0.84 5.07 -8.12
C MET A 198 0.89 3.61 -7.63
N TYR A 199 1.20 2.64 -8.48
CA TYR A 199 0.91 1.22 -8.20
C TYR A 199 2.11 0.29 -8.19
N ALA A 200 3.32 0.74 -8.54
CA ALA A 200 4.46 -0.16 -8.65
C ALA A 200 4.77 -0.90 -7.33
N SER A 201 4.61 -0.26 -6.17
CA SER A 201 4.82 -0.92 -4.87
C SER A 201 3.81 -2.03 -4.59
N GLY A 202 2.53 -1.82 -4.97
CA GLY A 202 1.47 -2.82 -4.83
C GLY A 202 1.62 -3.99 -5.81
N ILE A 203 2.00 -3.70 -7.06
CA ILE A 203 2.32 -4.71 -8.07
C ILE A 203 3.51 -5.56 -7.61
N ALA A 204 4.60 -4.92 -7.17
CA ALA A 204 5.77 -5.62 -6.66
C ALA A 204 5.41 -6.50 -5.46
N LEU A 205 4.60 -6.01 -4.52
CA LEU A 205 4.13 -6.78 -3.38
C LEU A 205 3.34 -8.02 -3.82
N ALA A 206 2.41 -7.86 -4.75
CA ALA A 206 1.61 -8.96 -5.27
C ALA A 206 2.46 -10.01 -6.00
N CYS A 207 3.42 -9.58 -6.83
CA CYS A 207 4.35 -10.48 -7.52
C CYS A 207 5.23 -11.26 -6.52
N ILE A 208 5.80 -10.58 -5.52
CA ILE A 208 6.63 -11.23 -4.49
C ILE A 208 5.77 -12.20 -3.68
N ALA A 209 4.58 -11.79 -3.26
CA ALA A 209 3.66 -12.64 -2.53
C ALA A 209 3.27 -13.89 -3.33
N HIS A 210 3.02 -13.73 -4.63
CA HIS A 210 2.73 -14.83 -5.55
C HIS A 210 3.93 -15.78 -5.61
N ALA A 211 5.12 -15.28 -5.98
CA ALA A 211 6.32 -16.09 -6.11
C ALA A 211 6.67 -16.86 -4.82
N VAL A 212 6.51 -16.22 -3.66
CA VAL A 212 6.73 -16.86 -2.35
C VAL A 212 5.69 -17.96 -2.07
N SER A 213 4.46 -17.80 -2.53
CA SER A 213 3.36 -18.73 -2.24
C SER A 213 3.28 -19.90 -3.21
N THR A 214 3.57 -19.67 -4.48
CA THR A 214 3.41 -20.68 -5.55
C THR A 214 4.75 -21.24 -6.04
N ARG A 215 5.87 -20.59 -5.72
CA ARG A 215 7.19 -20.85 -6.34
C ARG A 215 7.15 -20.81 -7.88
N SER A 216 6.14 -20.16 -8.44
CA SER A 216 5.91 -19.96 -9.87
C SER A 216 5.79 -18.47 -10.14
N LEU A 217 6.23 -18.06 -11.33
CA LEU A 217 5.97 -16.70 -11.84
C LEU A 217 4.63 -16.62 -12.58
N LEU A 218 4.09 -17.76 -13.00
CA LEU A 218 2.87 -17.85 -13.79
C LEU A 218 1.69 -18.32 -12.91
N PRO A 219 0.54 -17.63 -12.97
CA PRO A 219 -0.68 -18.09 -12.33
C PRO A 219 -1.17 -19.38 -13.00
N THR A 220 -1.46 -20.39 -12.18
CA THR A 220 -1.97 -21.70 -12.60
C THR A 220 -3.46 -21.87 -12.34
N ARG A 221 -4.10 -20.92 -11.64
CA ARG A 221 -5.52 -20.95 -11.31
C ARG A 221 -6.19 -19.59 -11.60
N PRO A 222 -7.45 -19.57 -12.07
CA PRO A 222 -8.19 -18.33 -12.33
C PRO A 222 -8.31 -17.40 -11.11
N ALA A 223 -8.46 -17.95 -9.90
CA ALA A 223 -8.48 -17.14 -8.67
C ALA A 223 -7.19 -16.33 -8.43
N GLN A 224 -6.07 -16.75 -9.01
CA GLN A 224 -4.80 -16.01 -8.95
C GLN A 224 -4.76 -14.83 -9.94
N LEU A 225 -5.74 -14.71 -10.83
CA LEU A 225 -5.93 -13.60 -11.77
C LEU A 225 -6.89 -12.53 -11.24
N GLN A 226 -7.40 -12.65 -10.02
CA GLN A 226 -8.26 -11.62 -9.44
C GLN A 226 -7.47 -10.32 -9.15
N TRP A 227 -6.30 -10.44 -8.53
CA TRP A 227 -5.50 -9.26 -8.16
C TRP A 227 -4.95 -8.47 -9.38
N PRO A 228 -4.53 -9.08 -10.51
CA PRO A 228 -4.17 -8.31 -11.70
C PRO A 228 -5.35 -7.58 -12.33
N ILE A 229 -6.57 -8.15 -12.28
CA ILE A 229 -7.78 -7.49 -12.78
C ILE A 229 -8.10 -6.24 -11.94
N GLU A 230 -8.05 -6.37 -10.61
CA GLU A 230 -8.25 -5.23 -9.69
C GLU A 230 -7.21 -4.13 -9.93
N ILE A 231 -5.94 -4.52 -10.10
CA ILE A 231 -4.87 -3.57 -10.45
C ILE A 231 -5.16 -2.92 -11.81
N ALA A 232 -5.52 -3.68 -12.84
CA ALA A 232 -5.80 -3.15 -14.16
C ALA A 232 -6.95 -2.13 -14.16
N ALA A 233 -8.06 -2.45 -13.48
CA ALA A 233 -9.19 -1.52 -13.32
C ALA A 233 -8.77 -0.23 -12.62
N THR A 234 -7.94 -0.35 -11.59
CA THR A 234 -7.46 0.80 -10.81
C THR A 234 -6.47 1.66 -11.59
N VAL A 235 -5.61 1.03 -12.40
CA VAL A 235 -4.70 1.71 -13.34
C VAL A 235 -5.50 2.44 -14.41
N ALA A 236 -6.50 1.79 -15.00
CA ALA A 236 -7.39 2.42 -15.98
C ALA A 236 -8.10 3.65 -15.39
N ALA A 237 -8.65 3.54 -14.18
CA ALA A 237 -9.26 4.67 -13.47
C ALA A 237 -8.27 5.82 -13.26
N THR A 238 -7.04 5.51 -12.83
CA THR A 238 -5.98 6.53 -12.63
C THR A 238 -5.67 7.25 -13.94
N ILE A 239 -5.50 6.52 -15.04
CA ILE A 239 -5.19 7.10 -16.36
C ILE A 239 -6.35 7.96 -16.85
N MET A 240 -7.60 7.52 -16.69
CA MET A 240 -8.78 8.34 -17.03
C MET A 240 -8.81 9.65 -16.24
N ILE A 241 -8.58 9.61 -14.92
CA ILE A 241 -8.53 10.81 -14.09
C ILE A 241 -7.43 11.76 -14.58
N VAL A 242 -6.26 11.23 -14.93
CA VAL A 242 -5.13 12.02 -15.46
C VAL A 242 -5.47 12.67 -16.79
N HIS A 243 -6.20 11.97 -17.67
CA HIS A 243 -6.66 12.55 -18.94
C HIS A 243 -7.65 13.71 -18.70
N VAL A 244 -8.57 13.55 -17.75
CA VAL A 244 -9.48 14.63 -17.35
C VAL A 244 -8.71 15.81 -16.76
N TRP A 245 -7.71 15.54 -15.91
CA TRP A 245 -6.90 16.58 -15.29
C TRP A 245 -6.00 17.32 -16.30
N HIS A 246 -5.55 16.63 -17.36
CA HIS A 246 -4.83 17.23 -18.48
C HIS A 246 -5.75 18.03 -19.43
N SER A 247 -7.06 18.12 -19.20
CA SER A 247 -7.92 18.88 -20.09
C SER A 247 -7.59 20.39 -20.03
N ASP A 248 -7.60 21.07 -21.19
CA ASP A 248 -7.47 22.53 -21.29
C ASP A 248 -8.71 23.27 -20.76
N ASP A 249 -9.82 22.55 -20.51
CA ASP A 249 -11.00 23.10 -19.86
C ASP A 249 -10.75 23.25 -18.35
N LEU A 250 -10.83 24.50 -17.86
CA LEU A 250 -10.64 24.87 -16.46
C LEU A 250 -11.52 24.07 -15.49
N LEU A 251 -12.76 23.74 -15.88
CA LEU A 251 -13.69 22.97 -15.06
C LEU A 251 -13.24 21.50 -14.97
N LEU A 252 -12.80 20.93 -16.09
CA LEU A 252 -12.30 19.55 -16.14
C LEU A 252 -10.95 19.41 -15.41
N GLY A 253 -10.08 20.41 -15.48
CA GLY A 253 -8.83 20.45 -14.72
C GLY A 253 -9.06 20.39 -13.21
N SER A 254 -9.99 21.19 -12.67
CA SER A 254 -10.36 21.16 -11.25
C SER A 254 -11.02 19.84 -10.85
N LEU A 255 -11.85 19.27 -11.73
CA LEU A 255 -12.50 17.98 -11.50
C LEU A 255 -11.49 16.83 -11.48
N GLY A 256 -10.53 16.83 -12.40
CA GLY A 256 -9.44 15.86 -12.46
C GLY A 256 -8.53 15.92 -11.22
N TYR A 257 -8.16 17.13 -10.78
CA TYR A 257 -7.42 17.32 -9.52
C TYR A 257 -8.21 16.76 -8.33
N THR A 258 -9.49 17.10 -8.22
CA THR A 258 -10.35 16.65 -7.12
C THR A 258 -10.49 15.12 -7.12
N ALA A 259 -10.73 14.53 -8.29
CA ALA A 259 -10.84 13.09 -8.46
C ALA A 259 -9.53 12.37 -8.11
N MET A 260 -8.37 12.91 -8.49
CA MET A 260 -7.07 12.34 -8.14
C MET A 260 -6.80 12.43 -6.64
N LEU A 261 -7.16 13.55 -6.00
CA LEU A 261 -7.02 13.71 -4.56
C LEU A 261 -7.92 12.74 -3.80
N LEU A 262 -9.20 12.62 -4.20
CA LEU A 262 -10.14 11.65 -3.64
C LEU A 262 -9.62 10.23 -3.78
N PHE A 263 -9.15 9.87 -4.98
CA PHE A 263 -8.58 8.56 -5.27
C PHE A 263 -7.40 8.24 -4.35
N ASN A 264 -6.48 9.20 -4.17
CA ASN A 264 -5.35 9.06 -3.27
C ASN A 264 -5.77 8.96 -1.79
N ILE A 265 -6.73 9.78 -1.35
CA ILE A 265 -7.29 9.70 0.01
C ILE A 265 -7.89 8.32 0.24
N HIS A 266 -8.72 7.82 -0.67
CA HIS A 266 -9.30 6.48 -0.56
C HIS A 266 -8.22 5.40 -0.47
N LYS A 267 -7.22 5.46 -1.37
CA LYS A 267 -6.13 4.48 -1.44
C LYS A 267 -5.28 4.40 -0.17
N PHE A 268 -4.90 5.55 0.39
CA PHE A 268 -3.98 5.59 1.53
C PHE A 268 -4.70 5.62 2.88
N CYS A 269 -5.84 6.30 2.95
CA CYS A 269 -6.60 6.54 4.18
C CYS A 269 -7.80 5.60 4.34
N GLY A 270 -8.27 4.92 3.29
CA GLY A 270 -9.46 4.05 3.35
C GLY A 270 -9.35 2.97 4.42
N ALA A 271 -8.33 2.10 4.32
CA ALA A 271 -8.11 1.03 5.29
C ALA A 271 -8.02 1.51 6.76
N PRO A 272 -7.21 2.52 7.13
CA PRO A 272 -7.14 2.99 8.51
C PRO A 272 -8.45 3.66 8.96
N LEU A 273 -9.17 4.37 8.09
CA LEU A 273 -10.46 4.98 8.45
C LEU A 273 -11.54 3.92 8.68
N THR A 274 -11.64 2.92 7.80
CA THR A 274 -12.53 1.77 7.99
C THR A 274 -12.20 1.03 9.28
N TYR A 275 -10.91 0.81 9.57
CA TYR A 275 -10.47 0.17 10.81
C TYR A 275 -10.90 0.98 12.04
N LEU A 276 -10.70 2.30 12.05
CA LEU A 276 -11.09 3.16 13.18
C LEU A 276 -12.60 3.19 13.41
N ILE A 277 -13.40 3.22 12.34
CA ILE A 277 -14.86 3.22 12.41
C ILE A 277 -15.36 1.87 12.94
N LEU A 278 -14.89 0.75 12.38
CA LEU A 278 -15.28 -0.59 12.83
C LEU A 278 -14.82 -0.89 14.25
N ALA A 279 -13.62 -0.43 14.64
CA ALA A 279 -13.12 -0.59 16.00
C ALA A 279 -13.93 0.23 17.03
N ARG A 280 -14.46 1.39 16.63
CA ARG A 280 -15.36 2.20 17.47
C ARG A 280 -16.75 1.55 17.56
N ALA A 281 -17.31 1.09 16.44
CA ALA A 281 -18.60 0.40 16.44
C ALA A 281 -18.60 -0.84 17.35
N ARG A 282 -17.50 -1.60 17.38
CA ARG A 282 -17.34 -2.76 18.28
C ARG A 282 -17.16 -2.44 19.77
N LYS A 283 -16.85 -1.19 20.13
CA LYS A 283 -16.75 -0.73 21.53
C LYS A 283 -18.06 -0.15 22.07
N VAL A 284 -19.08 0.01 21.21
CA VAL A 284 -20.40 0.53 21.56
C VAL A 284 -21.41 -0.60 21.85
N VAL A 285 -20.95 -1.86 21.85
CA VAL A 285 -21.73 -3.05 22.23
C VAL A 285 -21.28 -3.57 23.58
#